data_AF-A0A3D9ZSK5-F1
#
_entry.id   AF-A0A3D9ZSK5-F1
#
_cell.length_a   1.000
_cell.length_b   1.000
_cell.length_c   1.000
_cell.angle_alpha   90.00
_cell.angle_beta   90.00
_cell.angle_gamma   90.00
#
_symmetry.space_group_name_H-M   'P 1'
#
loop_
_entity.id
_entity.type
_entity.pdbx_description
1 polymer ?
#
loop_
_entity_poly.entity_id
_entity_poly.type
_entity_poly.pdbx_seq_one_letter_code
_entity_poly.pdbx_strand_id
1 'polypeptide(L)'
;MRIRTDLTHRRLRLAVAFSAAIVTAVLAPGGAMASGPSITPSNSDNGWAGSGTPTSVSGTSTALATIVPPPAGYPINGRDVSSHDHNGGKTVSWPAQKAAGDEFAYVKATEGTTYTNEYFTQDYRGAKAAGLYVGAYAWGRPDKGNPVGQANYFVDHMEWSRDGRTLPPFLDIEWPYNDLPACYGLNQSQMRSWISSFLSQVQARIGVTPMIYTNVNWWNPCTGNSTAFAGYLLDVASCNSSPPSVPGWGNHWTFWQYDIPDCQRGGDRDSNVFNGSLAQLAQLAGAHAGSGADVAWMQGSGLFTFSGAGFPTIGSVDGIGTPDWAGVGDYNHDGRDDLFWYYAGDGTIHTCDANGTTFTNCTMRRGPGVGKPDWAGVGDFDGDGYRDDIAWHQGSTIFTLSGSGLATTGSVDGPGTPTWAGVGDYTHDGRDDLFWFYPDGTIHTCESNGSTFANCTMRRGPGIGTPDWAGVGDFDADGYRDDIAWHQGSAVFTFSGTGLATIGSVDGIGTPTWAGVGDYNHDGRDDLIWYYGADGTLHTGESTGTTFSNWTMRRGPGIGVPAWAGTGTFH
;
A
#
# COMPACT_ATOMS: atom_id res chain seq x y z
N MET A 1 -68.73 -4.05 2.61
CA MET A 1 -69.06 -5.48 2.42
C MET A 1 -68.01 -6.08 1.49
N ARG A 2 -67.42 -7.22 1.86
CA ARG A 2 -66.34 -7.94 1.16
C ARG A 2 -66.65 -8.16 -0.32
N ILE A 3 -65.61 -8.28 -1.15
CA ILE A 3 -65.31 -9.48 -1.95
C ILE A 3 -63.80 -9.48 -2.29
N ARG A 4 -63.14 -10.60 -1.98
CA ARG A 4 -61.80 -11.01 -2.44
C ARG A 4 -62.01 -12.18 -3.40
N THR A 5 -61.30 -12.14 -4.52
CA THR A 5 -60.71 -13.22 -5.34
C THR A 5 -59.86 -12.46 -6.39
N ASP A 6 -58.64 -12.81 -6.79
CA ASP A 6 -58.05 -14.13 -6.99
C ASP A 6 -56.53 -14.02 -7.30
N LEU A 7 -55.80 -15.15 -7.14
CA LEU A 7 -54.56 -15.60 -7.86
C LEU A 7 -53.30 -14.69 -7.84
N THR A 8 -52.03 -15.12 -7.70
CA THR A 8 -51.27 -16.37 -7.92
C THR A 8 -49.88 -16.21 -7.26
N HIS A 9 -49.24 -17.29 -6.79
CA HIS A 9 -47.83 -17.63 -7.09
C HIS A 9 -47.41 -18.99 -6.50
N ARG A 10 -46.98 -19.89 -7.40
CA ARG A 10 -46.35 -21.19 -7.13
C ARG A 10 -44.91 -21.01 -6.66
N ARG A 11 -44.49 -21.78 -5.65
CA ARG A 11 -43.08 -22.05 -5.30
C ARG A 11 -42.70 -23.43 -5.85
N LEU A 12 -41.60 -23.51 -6.61
CA LEU A 12 -40.95 -24.78 -6.96
C LEU A 12 -39.73 -24.98 -6.04
N ARG A 13 -39.63 -26.18 -5.47
CA ARG A 13 -38.55 -26.64 -4.57
C ARG A 13 -37.45 -27.30 -5.40
N LEU A 14 -36.18 -27.03 -5.10
CA LEU A 14 -35.03 -27.82 -5.57
C LEU A 14 -34.51 -28.70 -4.43
N ALA A 15 -34.23 -29.95 -4.75
CA ALA A 15 -33.87 -31.03 -3.83
C ALA A 15 -32.36 -31.09 -3.58
N VAL A 16 -31.96 -31.43 -2.35
CA VAL A 16 -30.58 -31.83 -1.98
C VAL A 16 -30.60 -33.31 -1.62
N ALA A 17 -29.79 -34.11 -2.30
CA ALA A 17 -29.62 -35.53 -2.05
C ALA A 17 -28.54 -35.76 -0.97
N PHE A 18 -28.88 -36.55 0.06
CA PHE A 18 -27.94 -37.10 1.04
C PHE A 18 -27.61 -38.55 0.66
N SER A 19 -26.33 -38.87 0.48
CA SER A 19 -25.85 -40.24 0.36
C SER A 19 -25.14 -40.64 1.65
N ALA A 20 -25.69 -41.62 2.36
CA ALA A 20 -25.10 -42.24 3.54
C ALA A 20 -24.19 -43.40 3.12
N ALA A 21 -22.94 -43.42 3.59
CA ALA A 21 -22.05 -44.57 3.48
C ALA A 21 -21.85 -45.19 4.87
N ILE A 22 -22.23 -46.46 4.99
CA ILE A 22 -22.05 -47.32 6.16
C ILE A 22 -20.61 -47.85 6.15
N VAL A 23 -19.86 -47.70 7.24
CA VAL A 23 -18.60 -48.42 7.47
C VAL A 23 -18.74 -49.26 8.73
N THR A 24 -18.69 -50.57 8.54
CA THR A 24 -18.65 -51.61 9.58
C THR A 24 -17.29 -51.64 10.29
N ALA A 25 -17.33 -51.61 11.63
CA ALA A 25 -16.18 -51.81 12.49
C ALA A 25 -15.79 -53.30 12.59
N VAL A 26 -14.50 -53.60 12.43
CA VAL A 26 -13.89 -54.89 12.81
C VAL A 26 -12.88 -54.61 13.91
N LEU A 27 -13.09 -55.22 15.08
CA LEU A 27 -12.17 -55.23 16.22
C LEU A 27 -11.26 -56.47 16.14
N ALA A 28 -9.95 -56.27 16.27
CA ALA A 28 -8.99 -57.30 16.68
C ALA A 28 -7.77 -56.63 17.38
N PRO A 29 -7.07 -57.33 18.29
CA PRO A 29 -6.55 -56.72 19.52
C PRO A 29 -5.06 -56.34 19.51
N GLY A 30 -4.75 -55.39 20.39
CA GLY A 30 -3.48 -55.05 21.04
C GLY A 30 -2.18 -55.71 20.58
N GLY A 31 -1.32 -54.87 19.97
CA GLY A 31 0.13 -55.06 19.94
C GLY A 31 0.80 -53.78 20.46
N ALA A 32 1.56 -53.91 21.56
CA ALA A 32 2.30 -52.81 22.17
C ALA A 32 3.31 -52.22 21.17
N MET A 33 3.17 -50.93 20.86
CA MET A 33 4.19 -50.17 20.12
C MET A 33 5.23 -49.68 21.12
N ALA A 34 6.46 -50.15 20.92
CA ALA A 34 7.63 -49.74 21.67
C ALA A 34 7.80 -48.21 21.59
N SER A 35 8.01 -47.59 22.75
CA SER A 35 8.41 -46.21 22.92
C SER A 35 9.69 -45.92 22.12
N GLY A 36 9.55 -45.18 21.02
CA GLY A 36 10.67 -44.53 20.35
C GLY A 36 11.31 -43.48 21.28
N PRO A 37 12.59 -43.14 21.08
CA PRO A 37 13.28 -42.23 21.98
C PRO A 37 12.59 -40.88 21.97
N SER A 38 12.26 -40.39 23.16
CA SER A 38 11.88 -39.00 23.41
C SER A 38 13.03 -38.09 22.97
N ILE A 39 12.85 -37.41 21.84
CA ILE A 39 13.72 -36.32 21.42
C ILE A 39 13.31 -35.12 22.27
N THR A 40 14.00 -34.92 23.39
CA THR A 40 14.07 -33.62 24.06
C THR A 40 15.06 -32.76 23.29
N PRO A 41 14.66 -31.62 22.71
CA PRO A 41 15.61 -30.70 22.08
C PRO A 41 16.57 -30.17 23.16
N SER A 42 17.86 -30.45 22.99
CA SER A 42 18.91 -29.79 23.74
C SER A 42 19.04 -28.34 23.27
N ASN A 43 19.00 -27.45 24.23
CA ASN A 43 19.08 -25.99 24.14
C ASN A 43 20.37 -25.51 23.44
N SER A 44 20.26 -24.70 22.37
CA SER A 44 21.21 -23.59 22.07
C SER A 44 20.81 -22.62 20.94
N ASP A 45 19.78 -22.86 20.12
CA ASP A 45 19.57 -22.08 18.88
C ASP A 45 18.11 -21.56 18.72
N ASN A 46 17.50 -21.04 19.78
CA ASN A 46 16.07 -20.70 19.81
C ASN A 46 15.88 -19.17 19.65
N GLY A 47 15.86 -18.68 18.41
CA GLY A 47 15.45 -17.30 18.12
C GLY A 47 13.94 -17.13 18.33
N TRP A 48 13.53 -16.49 19.42
CA TRP A 48 12.16 -16.02 19.69
C TRP A 48 12.07 -14.54 19.31
N ALA A 49 11.06 -14.15 18.54
CA ALA A 49 10.76 -12.72 18.38
C ALA A 49 10.12 -12.19 19.67
N GLY A 50 10.85 -11.35 20.41
CA GLY A 50 10.30 -10.49 21.45
C GLY A 50 10.08 -11.10 22.84
N SER A 51 10.80 -12.14 23.28
CA SER A 51 10.66 -12.65 24.66
C SER A 51 11.93 -12.45 25.51
N GLY A 52 12.14 -11.22 25.98
CA GLY A 52 13.02 -10.98 27.12
C GLY A 52 12.31 -11.29 28.44
N THR A 53 12.82 -12.24 29.23
CA THR A 53 12.52 -12.33 30.68
C THR A 53 13.68 -11.76 31.51
N PRO A 54 13.41 -11.08 32.65
CA PRO A 54 14.36 -10.15 33.25
C PRO A 54 15.35 -10.83 34.18
N THR A 55 16.65 -10.54 34.03
CA THR A 55 17.60 -10.65 35.14
C THR A 55 17.66 -9.31 35.87
N SER A 56 17.40 -9.36 37.18
CA SER A 56 17.30 -8.22 38.07
C SER A 56 18.60 -7.42 38.15
N VAL A 57 18.59 -6.15 37.75
CA VAL A 57 19.52 -5.14 38.26
C VAL A 57 18.75 -3.85 38.53
N SER A 58 18.59 -3.50 39.81
CA SER A 58 18.16 -2.18 40.22
C SER A 58 19.26 -1.18 39.91
N GLY A 59 19.01 -0.26 38.98
CA GLY A 59 19.90 0.86 38.69
C GLY A 59 19.27 1.81 37.69
N THR A 60 18.98 3.03 38.12
CA THR A 60 18.70 4.15 37.21
C THR A 60 19.97 4.47 36.43
N SER A 61 20.06 4.07 35.16
CA SER A 61 21.08 4.57 34.25
C SER A 61 20.51 4.83 32.85
N THR A 62 20.79 6.02 32.34
CA THR A 62 20.69 6.42 30.94
C THR A 62 21.83 5.78 30.13
N ALA A 63 21.94 4.45 30.16
CA ALA A 63 22.89 3.73 29.34
C ALA A 63 22.26 3.46 27.97
N LEU A 64 22.95 3.88 26.90
CA LEU A 64 22.66 3.40 25.55
C LEU A 64 22.73 1.87 25.57
N ALA A 65 21.70 1.21 25.04
CA ALA A 65 21.64 -0.25 24.86
C ALA A 65 22.98 -0.79 24.34
N THR A 66 23.48 -1.89 24.90
CA THR A 66 24.66 -2.57 24.37
C THR A 66 24.30 -3.21 23.04
N ILE A 67 24.71 -2.57 21.95
CA ILE A 67 24.41 -3.01 20.58
C ILE A 67 25.45 -4.03 20.14
N VAL A 68 25.04 -5.23 19.74
CA VAL A 68 25.91 -6.13 18.98
C VAL A 68 26.12 -5.50 17.60
N PRO A 69 27.37 -5.31 17.14
CA PRO A 69 27.63 -4.72 15.83
C PRO A 69 26.94 -5.55 14.73
N PRO A 70 26.37 -4.89 13.71
CA PRO A 70 25.72 -5.61 12.62
C PRO A 70 26.73 -6.50 11.89
N PRO A 71 26.29 -7.67 11.39
CA PRO A 71 27.15 -8.56 10.62
C PRO A 71 27.76 -7.85 9.41
N ALA A 72 29.03 -8.12 9.14
CA ALA A 72 29.75 -7.46 8.05
C ALA A 72 29.08 -7.73 6.69
N GLY A 73 28.90 -6.68 5.89
CA GLY A 73 28.28 -6.76 4.56
C GLY A 73 26.80 -6.38 4.52
N TYR A 74 26.17 -6.10 5.66
CA TYR A 74 24.76 -5.68 5.74
C TYR A 74 24.66 -4.28 6.36
N PRO A 75 24.58 -3.22 5.54
CA PRO A 75 24.67 -1.84 6.04
C PRO A 75 23.36 -1.30 6.62
N ILE A 76 22.23 -2.00 6.40
CA ILE A 76 20.90 -1.54 6.76
C ILE A 76 20.42 -2.30 8.00
N ASN A 77 20.35 -1.60 9.13
CA ASN A 77 19.99 -2.18 10.42
C ASN A 77 18.53 -1.90 10.76
N GLY A 78 17.96 -2.74 11.61
CA GLY A 78 16.66 -2.51 12.21
C GLY A 78 16.44 -3.38 13.42
N ARG A 79 15.19 -3.41 13.87
CA ARG A 79 14.75 -4.20 15.03
C ARG A 79 13.30 -4.63 14.87
N ASP A 80 12.89 -5.55 15.71
CA ASP A 80 11.48 -5.84 15.94
C ASP A 80 11.17 -5.65 17.43
N VAL A 81 9.95 -5.20 17.74
CA VAL A 81 9.50 -4.89 19.10
C VAL A 81 8.09 -5.38 19.36
N SER A 82 7.77 -5.56 20.64
CA SER A 82 6.45 -5.95 21.12
C SER A 82 6.16 -5.32 22.49
N SER A 83 5.04 -5.71 23.12
CA SER A 83 4.76 -5.32 24.51
C SER A 83 5.88 -5.67 25.51
N HIS A 84 6.76 -6.64 25.20
CA HIS A 84 7.88 -7.01 26.07
C HIS A 84 8.92 -5.89 26.21
N ASP A 85 9.07 -5.03 25.21
CA ASP A 85 9.98 -3.89 25.22
C ASP A 85 9.52 -2.75 26.15
N HIS A 86 8.26 -2.81 26.60
CA HIS A 86 7.65 -1.86 27.53
C HIS A 86 7.57 -2.39 28.97
N ASN A 87 8.07 -3.61 29.22
CA ASN A 87 8.08 -4.22 30.54
C ASN A 87 8.75 -3.31 31.59
N GLY A 88 8.07 -3.12 32.72
CA GLY A 88 8.53 -2.23 33.79
C GLY A 88 8.27 -0.74 33.51
N GLY A 89 7.38 -0.41 32.56
CA GLY A 89 7.02 0.96 32.20
C GLY A 89 8.06 1.66 31.32
N LYS A 90 8.89 0.88 30.62
CA LYS A 90 9.84 1.39 29.63
C LYS A 90 9.09 1.86 28.39
N THR A 91 9.71 2.75 27.63
CA THR A 91 9.21 3.21 26.33
C THR A 91 10.33 3.16 25.31
N VAL A 92 10.04 2.77 24.08
CA VAL A 92 11.02 2.80 22.99
C VAL A 92 11.18 4.24 22.49
N SER A 93 12.40 4.78 22.58
CA SER A 93 12.70 6.10 22.01
C SER A 93 13.10 5.95 20.54
N TRP A 94 12.13 6.09 19.64
CA TRP A 94 12.32 5.96 18.19
C TRP A 94 13.32 6.95 17.58
N PRO A 95 13.32 8.25 17.94
CA PRO A 95 14.36 9.17 17.47
C PRO A 95 15.77 8.75 17.90
N ALA A 96 15.92 8.20 19.12
CA ALA A 96 17.20 7.68 19.58
C ALA A 96 17.61 6.41 18.81
N GLN A 97 16.65 5.55 18.44
CA GLN A 97 16.93 4.36 17.62
C GLN A 97 17.35 4.73 16.20
N LYS A 98 16.67 5.70 15.56
CA LYS A 98 17.10 6.25 14.27
C LYS A 98 18.51 6.81 14.34
N ALA A 99 18.80 7.61 15.37
CA ALA A 99 20.13 8.18 15.58
C ALA A 99 21.21 7.13 15.86
N ALA A 100 20.82 5.96 16.39
CA ALA A 100 21.72 4.83 16.58
C ALA A 100 21.95 3.99 15.30
N GLY A 101 21.28 4.34 14.20
CA GLY A 101 21.50 3.74 12.88
C GLY A 101 20.45 2.72 12.43
N ASP A 102 19.30 2.66 13.08
CA ASP A 102 18.18 1.86 12.59
C ASP A 102 17.48 2.56 11.41
N GLU A 103 17.26 1.81 10.35
CA GLU A 103 16.54 2.26 9.16
C GLU A 103 15.13 1.66 9.08
N PHE A 104 14.88 0.53 9.75
CA PHE A 104 13.56 -0.08 9.81
C PHE A 104 13.19 -0.63 11.20
N ALA A 105 11.89 -0.81 11.41
CA ALA A 105 11.35 -1.49 12.57
C ALA A 105 10.16 -2.40 12.18
N TYR A 106 10.01 -3.53 12.87
CA TYR A 106 8.76 -4.30 12.88
C TYR A 106 8.10 -4.24 14.25
N VAL A 107 6.78 -4.08 14.29
CA VAL A 107 6.02 -3.95 15.54
C VAL A 107 4.96 -5.05 15.60
N LYS A 108 4.90 -5.81 16.70
CA LYS A 108 3.85 -6.81 16.91
C LYS A 108 2.50 -6.13 16.93
N ALA A 109 1.60 -6.48 16.01
CA ALA A 109 0.23 -5.97 16.01
C ALA A 109 -0.70 -6.93 16.75
N THR A 110 -0.66 -8.21 16.41
CA THR A 110 -1.66 -9.18 16.88
C THR A 110 -1.08 -10.54 17.23
N GLU A 111 -1.86 -11.31 17.99
CA GLU A 111 -1.64 -12.74 18.22
C GLU A 111 -2.99 -13.46 18.24
N GLY A 112 -3.13 -14.48 17.39
CA GLY A 112 -4.39 -15.20 17.26
C GLY A 112 -5.53 -14.31 16.74
N THR A 113 -6.69 -14.39 17.40
CA THR A 113 -7.90 -13.60 17.04
C THR A 113 -8.39 -12.71 18.18
N THR A 114 -7.60 -12.58 19.24
CA THR A 114 -8.08 -11.98 20.51
C THR A 114 -7.09 -11.02 21.16
N TYR A 115 -5.81 -11.09 20.81
CA TYR A 115 -4.80 -10.21 21.39
C TYR A 115 -4.36 -9.18 20.35
N THR A 116 -4.49 -7.91 20.72
CA THR A 116 -3.86 -6.77 20.06
C THR A 116 -2.80 -6.23 21.01
N ASN A 117 -1.61 -5.96 20.50
CA ASN A 117 -0.56 -5.34 21.29
C ASN A 117 -0.96 -3.91 21.65
N GLU A 118 -1.08 -3.62 22.94
CA GLU A 118 -1.53 -2.31 23.45
C GLU A 118 -0.57 -1.16 23.09
N TYR A 119 0.68 -1.48 22.76
CA TYR A 119 1.70 -0.51 22.35
C TYR A 119 1.83 -0.35 20.83
N PHE A 120 1.10 -1.14 20.03
CA PHE A 120 1.27 -1.19 18.58
C PHE A 120 1.17 0.20 17.93
N THR A 121 0.06 0.90 18.11
CA THR A 121 -0.17 2.22 17.49
C THR A 121 0.89 3.24 17.92
N GLN A 122 1.31 3.23 19.19
CA GLN A 122 2.33 4.13 19.71
C GLN A 122 3.68 3.88 19.03
N ASP A 123 4.09 2.62 18.96
CA ASP A 123 5.38 2.24 18.41
C ASP A 123 5.43 2.35 16.89
N TYR A 124 4.38 1.88 16.21
CA TYR A 124 4.29 1.88 14.76
C TYR A 124 4.34 3.31 14.22
N ARG A 125 3.49 4.20 14.74
CA ARG A 125 3.49 5.62 14.34
C ARG A 125 4.71 6.36 14.85
N GLY A 126 5.20 6.05 16.04
CA GLY A 126 6.40 6.67 16.62
C GLY A 126 7.66 6.36 15.81
N ALA A 127 7.80 5.12 15.32
CA ALA A 127 8.89 4.70 14.44
C ALA A 127 8.80 5.40 13.08
N LYS A 128 7.60 5.44 12.46
CA LYS A 128 7.38 6.16 11.20
C LYS A 128 7.72 7.65 11.33
N ALA A 129 7.25 8.30 12.39
CA ALA A 129 7.52 9.71 12.67
C ALA A 129 9.01 10.00 12.92
N ALA A 130 9.79 9.01 13.37
CA ALA A 130 11.24 9.11 13.48
C ALA A 130 11.98 8.86 12.15
N GLY A 131 11.26 8.57 11.06
CA GLY A 131 11.80 8.37 9.72
C GLY A 131 12.29 6.94 9.44
N LEU A 132 11.80 5.94 10.17
CA LEU A 132 12.06 4.53 9.88
C LEU A 132 11.05 3.99 8.86
N TYR A 133 11.45 2.98 8.10
CA TYR A 133 10.52 2.09 7.39
C TYR A 133 9.90 1.12 8.40
N VAL A 134 8.57 0.97 8.41
CA VAL A 134 7.90 0.25 9.49
C VAL A 134 6.97 -0.82 8.96
N GLY A 135 7.14 -2.05 9.45
CA GLY A 135 6.24 -3.16 9.19
C GLY A 135 5.50 -3.60 10.44
N ALA A 136 4.41 -4.33 10.24
CA ALA A 136 3.65 -4.95 11.32
C ALA A 136 3.77 -6.48 11.23
N TYR A 137 3.65 -7.16 12.36
CA TYR A 137 3.60 -8.63 12.36
C TYR A 137 2.52 -9.22 13.26
N ALA A 138 2.09 -10.43 12.89
CA ALA A 138 1.19 -11.26 13.68
C ALA A 138 1.90 -12.54 14.11
N TRP A 139 1.85 -12.85 15.41
CA TRP A 139 2.28 -14.16 15.88
C TRP A 139 1.16 -15.19 15.68
N GLY A 140 1.45 -16.19 14.85
CA GLY A 140 0.50 -17.20 14.45
C GLY A 140 0.11 -18.14 15.61
N ARG A 141 -1.19 -18.44 15.69
CA ARG A 141 -1.73 -19.44 16.63
C ARG A 141 -2.38 -20.63 15.92
N PRO A 142 -1.62 -21.50 15.21
CA PRO A 142 -2.19 -22.68 14.56
C PRO A 142 -2.96 -23.62 15.50
N ASP A 143 -2.58 -23.68 16.78
CA ASP A 143 -3.28 -24.45 17.82
C ASP A 143 -4.74 -24.01 18.01
N LYS A 144 -5.06 -22.76 17.68
CA LYS A 144 -6.40 -22.18 17.74
C LYS A 144 -7.19 -22.33 16.44
N GLY A 145 -6.58 -22.85 15.38
CA GLY A 145 -7.21 -22.95 14.05
C GLY A 145 -7.53 -21.57 13.46
N ASN A 146 -8.54 -21.52 12.59
CA ASN A 146 -9.07 -20.30 11.96
C ASN A 146 -8.01 -19.34 11.36
N PRO A 147 -7.15 -19.81 10.42
CA PRO A 147 -6.10 -18.97 9.82
C PRO A 147 -6.65 -17.72 9.12
N VAL A 148 -7.79 -17.84 8.42
CA VAL A 148 -8.47 -16.72 7.76
C VAL A 148 -8.94 -15.66 8.78
N GLY A 149 -9.49 -16.10 9.92
CA GLY A 149 -9.87 -15.18 10.99
C GLY A 149 -8.68 -14.48 11.65
N GLN A 150 -7.55 -15.18 11.82
CA GLN A 150 -6.31 -14.55 12.33
C GLN A 150 -5.75 -13.54 11.32
N ALA A 151 -5.78 -13.86 10.03
CA ALA A 151 -5.38 -12.92 8.98
C ALA A 151 -6.27 -11.68 8.94
N ASN A 152 -7.59 -11.85 9.01
CA ASN A 152 -8.51 -10.71 9.08
C ASN A 152 -8.27 -9.86 10.31
N TYR A 153 -8.15 -10.49 11.48
CA TYR A 153 -7.87 -9.79 12.73
C TYR A 153 -6.55 -9.01 12.65
N PHE A 154 -5.51 -9.59 12.05
CA PHE A 154 -4.26 -8.90 11.82
C PHE A 154 -4.42 -7.68 10.91
N VAL A 155 -5.03 -7.85 9.73
CA VAL A 155 -5.26 -6.76 8.77
C VAL A 155 -6.03 -5.61 9.41
N ASP A 156 -7.06 -5.93 10.20
CA ASP A 156 -7.92 -4.93 10.85
C ASP A 156 -7.18 -4.10 11.94
N HIS A 157 -5.96 -4.51 12.36
CA HIS A 157 -5.22 -3.88 13.47
C HIS A 157 -3.78 -3.49 13.12
N MET A 158 -3.32 -3.72 11.88
CA MET A 158 -1.91 -3.53 11.52
C MET A 158 -1.56 -2.17 10.92
N GLU A 159 -2.53 -1.25 10.78
CA GLU A 159 -2.35 0.12 10.28
C GLU A 159 -1.52 0.21 8.98
N TRP A 160 -1.66 -0.79 8.11
CA TRP A 160 -0.89 -0.89 6.88
C TRP A 160 -1.45 0.05 5.81
N SER A 161 -0.56 0.77 5.13
CA SER A 161 -0.89 1.70 4.03
C SER A 161 0.20 1.68 2.95
N ARG A 162 -0.10 2.16 1.73
CA ARG A 162 0.88 2.33 0.65
C ARG A 162 1.52 3.73 0.67
N ASP A 163 2.13 4.08 1.78
CA ASP A 163 2.70 5.42 2.06
C ASP A 163 4.19 5.56 1.71
N GLY A 164 4.76 4.60 0.98
CA GLY A 164 6.21 4.53 0.70
C GLY A 164 7.08 4.28 1.95
N ARG A 165 6.49 4.14 3.14
CA ARG A 165 7.19 3.95 4.42
C ARG A 165 6.79 2.66 5.13
N THR A 166 5.75 1.99 4.65
CA THR A 166 5.23 0.77 5.23
C THR A 166 5.81 -0.47 4.57
N LEU A 167 6.49 -1.30 5.34
CA LEU A 167 7.01 -2.58 4.87
C LEU A 167 5.90 -3.64 4.74
N PRO A 168 6.06 -4.65 3.86
CA PRO A 168 5.13 -5.75 3.77
C PRO A 168 4.96 -6.43 5.14
N PRO A 169 3.73 -6.70 5.59
CA PRO A 169 3.52 -7.30 6.89
C PRO A 169 3.99 -8.76 6.88
N PHE A 170 4.38 -9.30 8.04
CA PHE A 170 4.78 -10.71 8.10
C PHE A 170 3.98 -11.55 9.10
N LEU A 171 3.85 -12.84 8.74
CA LEU A 171 3.45 -13.89 9.66
C LEU A 171 4.68 -14.36 10.43
N ASP A 172 4.68 -14.16 11.74
CA ASP A 172 5.60 -14.82 12.65
C ASP A 172 5.06 -16.23 12.96
N ILE A 173 5.77 -17.24 12.49
CA ILE A 173 5.43 -18.64 12.70
C ILE A 173 6.63 -19.43 13.22
N GLU A 174 6.60 -19.72 14.52
CA GLU A 174 7.73 -20.32 15.22
C GLU A 174 7.28 -21.27 16.35
N TRP A 175 8.16 -21.60 17.31
CA TRP A 175 7.79 -22.52 18.39
C TRP A 175 6.62 -21.96 19.20
N PRO A 176 5.67 -22.81 19.62
CA PRO A 176 4.56 -22.37 20.44
C PRO A 176 5.03 -22.08 21.87
N TYR A 177 4.14 -21.54 22.70
CA TYR A 177 4.36 -21.49 24.15
C TYR A 177 4.81 -22.84 24.72
N ASN A 178 5.65 -22.80 25.75
CA ASN A 178 6.29 -23.99 26.35
C ASN A 178 5.31 -25.05 26.89
N ASP A 179 4.06 -24.68 27.14
CA ASP A 179 2.99 -25.58 27.61
C ASP A 179 2.19 -26.23 26.48
N LEU A 180 2.47 -25.89 25.22
CA LEU A 180 1.82 -26.44 24.03
C LEU A 180 2.64 -27.56 23.38
N PRO A 181 1.98 -28.50 22.68
CA PRO A 181 2.69 -29.52 21.91
C PRO A 181 3.56 -28.90 20.81
N ALA A 182 4.68 -29.55 20.51
CA ALA A 182 5.53 -29.22 19.37
C ALA A 182 4.71 -29.03 18.08
N CYS A 183 5.10 -28.05 17.25
CA CYS A 183 4.39 -27.69 16.03
C CYS A 183 2.90 -27.40 16.24
N TYR A 184 2.54 -26.84 17.41
CA TYR A 184 1.16 -26.52 17.80
C TYR A 184 0.21 -27.74 17.83
N GLY A 185 0.74 -28.97 17.84
CA GLY A 185 -0.03 -30.20 17.73
C GLY A 185 -0.52 -30.55 16.32
N LEU A 186 -0.05 -29.83 15.29
CA LEU A 186 -0.40 -30.08 13.90
C LEU A 186 0.62 -31.01 13.25
N ASN A 187 0.17 -31.83 12.29
CA ASN A 187 1.08 -32.49 11.36
C ASN A 187 1.53 -31.50 10.26
N GLN A 188 2.59 -31.88 9.53
CA GLN A 188 3.21 -31.03 8.53
C GLN A 188 2.24 -30.57 7.41
N SER A 189 1.31 -31.43 7.00
CA SER A 189 0.32 -31.05 5.97
C SER A 189 -0.68 -30.03 6.49
N GLN A 190 -1.13 -30.19 7.73
CA GLN A 190 -2.02 -29.23 8.39
C GLN A 190 -1.32 -27.89 8.59
N MET A 191 -0.04 -27.91 9.01
CA MET A 191 0.75 -26.70 9.20
C MET A 191 0.89 -25.91 7.90
N ARG A 192 1.31 -26.56 6.80
CA ARG A 192 1.41 -25.90 5.48
C ARG A 192 0.07 -25.34 5.02
N SER A 193 -1.03 -26.07 5.20
CA SER A 193 -2.37 -25.59 4.85
C SER A 193 -2.77 -24.36 5.67
N TRP A 194 -2.41 -24.33 6.95
CA TRP A 194 -2.70 -23.22 7.84
C TRP A 194 -1.92 -21.97 7.42
N ILE A 195 -0.60 -22.09 7.21
CA ILE A 195 0.26 -20.99 6.75
C ILE A 195 -0.25 -20.43 5.42
N SER A 196 -0.52 -21.29 4.43
CA SER A 196 -1.04 -20.84 3.13
C SER A 196 -2.36 -20.09 3.24
N SER A 197 -3.27 -20.54 4.11
CA SER A 197 -4.57 -19.87 4.28
C SER A 197 -4.46 -18.50 4.94
N PHE A 198 -3.52 -18.35 5.87
CA PHE A 198 -3.24 -17.06 6.49
C PHE A 198 -2.66 -16.08 5.47
N LEU A 199 -1.57 -16.47 4.79
CA LEU A 199 -0.86 -15.60 3.86
C LEU A 199 -1.73 -15.18 2.67
N SER A 200 -2.47 -16.12 2.08
CA SER A 200 -3.39 -15.81 0.97
C SER A 200 -4.51 -14.87 1.40
N GLN A 201 -5.00 -14.96 2.65
CA GLN A 201 -6.03 -14.04 3.13
C GLN A 201 -5.48 -12.63 3.38
N VAL A 202 -4.26 -12.50 3.93
CA VAL A 202 -3.61 -11.19 4.07
C VAL A 202 -3.42 -10.56 2.68
N GLN A 203 -2.83 -11.31 1.73
CA GLN A 203 -2.63 -10.81 0.37
C GLN A 203 -3.95 -10.39 -0.31
N ALA A 204 -5.01 -11.20 -0.17
CA ALA A 204 -6.32 -10.87 -0.73
C ALA A 204 -6.97 -9.62 -0.11
N ARG A 205 -6.56 -9.23 1.10
CA ARG A 205 -7.12 -8.08 1.81
C ARG A 205 -6.38 -6.77 1.54
N ILE A 206 -5.11 -6.81 1.17
CA ILE A 206 -4.26 -5.61 1.01
C ILE A 206 -3.56 -5.50 -0.35
N GLY A 207 -3.68 -6.49 -1.23
CA GLY A 207 -3.03 -6.50 -2.54
C GLY A 207 -1.50 -6.62 -2.50
N VAL A 208 -0.91 -6.89 -1.33
CA VAL A 208 0.55 -7.06 -1.14
C VAL A 208 0.85 -8.43 -0.58
N THR A 209 1.86 -9.09 -1.14
CA THR A 209 2.34 -10.39 -0.67
C THR A 209 2.98 -10.23 0.72
N PRO A 210 2.42 -10.83 1.78
CA PRO A 210 3.01 -10.79 3.12
C PRO A 210 4.34 -11.56 3.17
N MET A 211 5.15 -11.37 4.20
CA MET A 211 6.37 -12.15 4.42
C MET A 211 6.17 -13.26 5.46
N ILE A 212 7.16 -14.14 5.58
CA ILE A 212 7.23 -15.16 6.62
C ILE A 212 8.44 -14.88 7.50
N TYR A 213 8.22 -14.77 8.81
CA TYR A 213 9.26 -14.88 9.81
C TYR A 213 9.30 -16.33 10.35
N THR A 214 10.49 -16.93 10.40
CA THR A 214 10.71 -18.28 10.97
C THR A 214 12.20 -18.52 11.23
N ASN A 215 12.52 -19.62 11.91
CA ASN A 215 13.87 -20.21 11.94
C ASN A 215 13.88 -21.63 11.36
N VAL A 216 15.07 -22.12 10.98
CA VAL A 216 15.27 -23.47 10.38
C VAL A 216 14.88 -24.60 11.35
N ASN A 217 15.12 -24.40 12.65
CA ASN A 217 14.88 -25.41 13.68
C ASN A 217 13.40 -25.70 13.88
N TRP A 218 12.53 -24.72 13.63
CA TRP A 218 11.08 -24.90 13.58
C TRP A 218 10.59 -25.31 12.19
N TRP A 219 11.05 -24.64 11.14
CA TRP A 219 10.55 -24.84 9.77
C TRP A 219 10.70 -26.29 9.31
N ASN A 220 11.87 -26.88 9.55
CA ASN A 220 12.19 -28.24 9.10
C ASN A 220 11.23 -29.29 9.68
N PRO A 221 11.13 -29.47 11.02
CA PRO A 221 10.24 -30.48 11.59
C PRO A 221 8.76 -30.15 11.39
N CYS A 222 8.35 -28.88 11.48
CA CYS A 222 6.94 -28.50 11.51
C CYS A 222 6.30 -28.35 10.12
N THR A 223 7.08 -28.08 9.07
CA THR A 223 6.58 -28.01 7.69
C THR A 223 7.03 -29.20 6.83
N GLY A 224 7.98 -30.02 7.32
CA GLY A 224 8.56 -31.13 6.57
C GLY A 224 9.56 -30.66 5.52
N ASN A 225 10.41 -29.69 5.86
CA ASN A 225 11.37 -29.04 4.94
C ASN A 225 10.67 -28.49 3.68
N SER A 226 9.50 -27.85 3.85
CA SER A 226 8.68 -27.47 2.70
C SER A 226 9.36 -26.41 1.85
N THR A 227 9.32 -26.60 0.52
CA THR A 227 9.74 -25.59 -0.46
C THR A 227 8.54 -24.85 -1.08
N ALA A 228 7.32 -25.11 -0.60
CA ALA A 228 6.08 -24.60 -1.21
C ALA A 228 5.91 -23.07 -1.08
N PHE A 229 6.68 -22.43 -0.19
CA PHE A 229 6.57 -21.01 0.13
C PHE A 229 7.72 -20.17 -0.46
N ALA A 230 8.52 -20.73 -1.38
CA ALA A 230 9.67 -20.05 -1.98
C ALA A 230 9.35 -18.72 -2.70
N GLY A 231 8.09 -18.45 -3.03
CA GLY A 231 7.64 -17.19 -3.63
C GLY A 231 7.34 -16.07 -2.62
N TYR A 232 7.37 -16.35 -1.31
CA TYR A 232 7.20 -15.35 -0.26
C TYR A 232 8.57 -14.77 0.14
N LEU A 233 8.60 -13.54 0.64
CA LEU A 233 9.80 -12.98 1.28
C LEU A 233 10.03 -13.64 2.64
N LEU A 234 11.29 -13.68 3.08
CA LEU A 234 11.70 -14.38 4.30
C LEU A 234 12.42 -13.43 5.25
N ASP A 235 11.94 -13.35 6.48
CA ASP A 235 12.71 -12.94 7.63
C ASP A 235 13.19 -14.19 8.39
N VAL A 236 14.51 -14.40 8.44
CA VAL A 236 15.09 -15.60 9.04
C VAL A 236 15.72 -15.28 10.39
N ALA A 237 15.33 -16.00 11.43
CA ALA A 237 15.97 -15.88 12.74
C ALA A 237 17.12 -16.89 12.91
N SER A 238 18.29 -16.38 13.31
CA SER A 238 19.43 -17.21 13.65
C SER A 238 20.52 -16.47 14.44
N CYS A 239 20.85 -17.01 15.61
CA CYS A 239 22.01 -16.64 16.42
C CYS A 239 23.35 -17.17 15.85
N ASN A 240 23.47 -17.44 14.55
CA ASN A 240 24.72 -17.89 13.92
C ASN A 240 25.57 -16.71 13.44
N SER A 241 26.82 -16.93 13.08
CA SER A 241 27.68 -15.88 12.49
C SER A 241 27.30 -15.56 11.04
N SER A 242 26.41 -16.34 10.45
CA SER A 242 25.91 -16.20 9.08
C SER A 242 24.47 -16.71 9.02
N PRO A 243 23.63 -16.15 8.14
CA PRO A 243 22.25 -16.56 8.01
C PRO A 243 22.17 -18.02 7.50
N PRO A 244 21.24 -18.83 8.04
CA PRO A 244 21.13 -20.23 7.66
C PRO A 244 20.34 -20.37 6.36
N SER A 245 20.49 -21.53 5.71
CA SER A 245 19.66 -21.86 4.55
C SER A 245 18.33 -22.46 4.99
N VAL A 246 17.21 -21.85 4.56
CA VAL A 246 15.85 -22.37 4.80
C VAL A 246 15.35 -23.10 3.55
N PRO A 247 14.80 -24.32 3.66
CA PRO A 247 14.19 -25.03 2.52
C PRO A 247 13.19 -24.17 1.76
N GLY A 248 13.35 -24.08 0.43
CA GLY A 248 12.55 -23.22 -0.44
C GLY A 248 13.28 -21.93 -0.84
N TRP A 249 13.89 -21.26 0.14
CA TRP A 249 14.61 -20.00 -0.07
C TRP A 249 16.09 -20.18 -0.39
N GLY A 250 16.71 -21.30 0.02
CA GLY A 250 18.15 -21.46 -0.14
C GLY A 250 18.88 -20.41 0.69
N ASN A 251 19.66 -19.53 0.05
CA ASN A 251 20.33 -18.39 0.69
C ASN A 251 19.62 -17.05 0.40
N HIS A 252 18.40 -17.08 -0.13
CA HIS A 252 17.62 -15.90 -0.49
C HIS A 252 16.68 -15.52 0.66
N TRP A 253 17.17 -14.71 1.59
CA TRP A 253 16.39 -14.09 2.67
C TRP A 253 16.37 -12.57 2.49
N THR A 254 15.34 -11.93 3.06
CA THR A 254 15.07 -10.49 2.96
C THR A 254 15.56 -9.77 4.22
N PHE A 255 15.17 -10.28 5.39
CA PHE A 255 15.68 -9.84 6.69
C PHE A 255 16.34 -11.00 7.43
N TRP A 256 17.27 -10.66 8.31
CA TRP A 256 17.91 -11.61 9.22
C TRP A 256 17.93 -11.05 10.63
N GLN A 257 17.19 -11.68 11.52
CA GLN A 257 17.31 -11.51 12.97
C GLN A 257 18.55 -12.25 13.46
N TYR A 258 19.63 -11.50 13.67
CA TYR A 258 20.97 -12.04 13.94
C TYR A 258 21.34 -12.02 15.41
N ASP A 259 20.61 -11.26 16.21
CA ASP A 259 20.81 -11.16 17.64
C ASP A 259 19.48 -10.96 18.35
N ILE A 260 19.31 -11.70 19.43
CA ILE A 260 18.23 -11.55 20.42
C ILE A 260 18.89 -11.73 21.80
N PRO A 261 18.27 -11.31 22.92
CA PRO A 261 18.86 -11.47 24.25
C PRO A 261 19.31 -12.91 24.55
N ASP A 262 18.56 -13.90 24.08
CA ASP A 262 18.85 -15.33 24.28
C ASP A 262 20.04 -15.84 23.46
N CYS A 263 20.53 -15.09 22.47
CA CYS A 263 21.77 -15.42 21.76
C CYS A 263 23.02 -15.27 22.64
N GLN A 264 22.92 -14.62 23.81
CA GLN A 264 24.02 -14.40 24.76
C GLN A 264 25.25 -13.68 24.16
N ARG A 265 25.03 -12.84 23.13
CA ARG A 265 26.09 -12.05 22.47
C ARG A 265 26.31 -10.67 23.09
N GLY A 266 25.55 -10.34 24.14
CA GLY A 266 25.63 -9.06 24.86
C GLY A 266 24.61 -8.02 24.41
N GLY A 267 23.77 -8.33 23.42
CA GLY A 267 22.60 -7.52 23.06
C GLY A 267 21.46 -7.69 24.05
N ASP A 268 20.67 -6.63 24.20
CA ASP A 268 19.50 -6.56 25.08
C ASP A 268 18.18 -6.40 24.33
N ARG A 269 18.21 -6.59 23.00
CA ARG A 269 17.09 -6.42 22.08
C ARG A 269 17.19 -7.35 20.89
N ASP A 270 16.11 -7.44 20.13
CA ASP A 270 16.09 -8.10 18.84
C ASP A 270 16.70 -7.17 17.79
N SER A 271 17.71 -7.66 17.07
CA SER A 271 18.47 -6.90 16.09
C SER A 271 18.44 -7.59 14.75
N ASN A 272 18.08 -6.80 13.74
CA ASN A 272 17.85 -7.24 12.38
C ASN A 272 18.76 -6.52 11.40
N VAL A 273 19.05 -7.18 10.29
CA VAL A 273 19.61 -6.54 9.10
C VAL A 273 18.77 -6.84 7.88
N PHE A 274 18.74 -5.90 6.94
CA PHE A 274 18.13 -6.08 5.62
C PHE A 274 19.18 -6.50 4.59
N ASN A 275 18.81 -7.45 3.72
CA ASN A 275 19.66 -7.94 2.64
C ASN A 275 19.61 -7.02 1.40
N GLY A 276 20.15 -5.81 1.54
CA GLY A 276 20.19 -4.87 0.43
C GLY A 276 20.65 -3.48 0.84
N SER A 277 20.50 -2.55 -0.08
CA SER A 277 20.73 -1.11 0.12
C SER A 277 19.49 -0.41 0.69
N LEU A 278 19.66 0.80 1.20
CA LEU A 278 18.54 1.63 1.68
C LEU A 278 17.51 1.90 0.58
N ALA A 279 17.93 2.06 -0.67
CA ALA A 279 17.04 2.22 -1.82
C ALA A 279 16.19 0.98 -2.08
N GLN A 280 16.75 -0.22 -1.90
CA GLN A 280 15.99 -1.46 -2.03
C GLN A 280 15.03 -1.69 -0.85
N LEU A 281 15.38 -1.19 0.35
CA LEU A 281 14.47 -1.16 1.49
C LEU A 281 13.30 -0.19 1.23
N ALA A 282 13.59 0.97 0.64
CA ALA A 282 12.58 1.92 0.19
C ALA A 282 11.62 1.26 -0.81
N GLN A 283 12.16 0.63 -1.86
CA GLN A 283 11.37 -0.12 -2.86
C GLN A 283 10.50 -1.20 -2.21
N LEU A 284 11.04 -1.91 -1.21
CA LEU A 284 10.28 -2.90 -0.47
C LEU A 284 9.09 -2.28 0.27
N ALA A 285 9.23 -1.06 0.78
CA ALA A 285 8.16 -0.30 1.43
C ALA A 285 7.21 0.43 0.45
N GLY A 286 7.36 0.20 -0.86
CA GLY A 286 6.63 0.92 -1.89
C GLY A 286 7.15 2.33 -2.16
N ALA A 287 8.25 2.77 -1.52
CA ALA A 287 8.95 3.98 -1.94
C ALA A 287 9.73 3.67 -3.21
N HIS A 288 9.25 4.18 -4.33
CA HIS A 288 9.92 3.98 -5.59
C HIS A 288 11.25 4.74 -5.58
N ALA A 289 12.36 4.02 -5.34
CA ALA A 289 13.68 4.60 -5.45
C ALA A 289 13.96 4.90 -6.93
N GLY A 290 13.94 6.19 -7.27
CA GLY A 290 13.98 6.72 -8.63
C GLY A 290 14.99 6.05 -9.56
N SER A 291 14.44 5.44 -10.61
CA SER A 291 15.05 5.37 -11.93
C SER A 291 14.00 5.44 -13.05
N GLY A 292 12.84 6.03 -12.78
CA GLY A 292 11.80 6.09 -13.78
C GLY A 292 10.94 7.34 -13.70
N ALA A 293 9.96 7.40 -14.58
CA ALA A 293 9.30 8.64 -14.92
C ALA A 293 8.23 9.01 -13.89
N ASP A 294 8.04 10.31 -13.75
CA ASP A 294 7.01 10.94 -12.92
C ASP A 294 6.07 11.82 -13.76
N VAL A 295 6.49 12.21 -14.97
CA VAL A 295 5.67 13.00 -15.91
C VAL A 295 5.75 12.44 -17.33
N ALA A 296 4.57 12.26 -17.93
CA ALA A 296 4.36 11.98 -19.34
C ALA A 296 3.99 13.28 -20.07
N TRP A 297 4.65 13.59 -21.19
CA TRP A 297 4.55 14.87 -21.89
C TRP A 297 4.42 14.68 -23.38
N MET A 298 3.21 14.86 -23.91
CA MET A 298 2.93 14.74 -25.33
C MET A 298 3.18 16.07 -26.03
N GLN A 299 4.05 16.06 -27.04
CA GLN A 299 4.26 17.19 -27.93
C GLN A 299 4.31 16.72 -29.39
N GLY A 300 3.37 17.21 -30.20
CA GLY A 300 3.22 16.75 -31.58
C GLY A 300 2.86 15.27 -31.62
N SER A 301 3.71 14.45 -32.24
CA SER A 301 3.57 12.99 -32.29
C SER A 301 4.50 12.25 -31.31
N GLY A 302 5.28 12.98 -30.53
CA GLY A 302 6.23 12.43 -29.57
C GLY A 302 5.66 12.50 -28.15
N LEU A 303 5.86 11.43 -27.39
CA LEU A 303 5.62 11.37 -25.96
C LEU A 303 6.97 11.29 -25.26
N PHE A 304 7.24 12.24 -24.36
CA PHE A 304 8.47 12.31 -23.57
C PHE A 304 8.17 12.01 -22.12
N THR A 305 9.11 11.39 -21.44
CA THR A 305 9.01 11.09 -20.01
C THR A 305 10.10 11.80 -19.22
N PHE A 306 9.72 12.32 -18.06
CA PHE A 306 10.59 13.08 -17.18
C PHE A 306 10.56 12.50 -15.77
N SER A 307 11.69 12.61 -15.06
CA SER A 307 11.83 12.10 -13.68
C SER A 307 12.13 13.22 -12.69
N GLY A 308 11.44 13.22 -11.56
CA GLY A 308 11.61 14.05 -10.37
C GLY A 308 11.52 15.56 -10.61
N ALA A 309 11.78 16.32 -9.54
CA ALA A 309 11.79 17.78 -9.56
C ALA A 309 12.86 18.38 -10.49
N GLY A 310 13.87 17.59 -10.88
CA GLY A 310 14.89 17.99 -11.83
C GLY A 310 14.41 17.99 -13.29
N PHE A 311 13.32 17.27 -13.58
CA PHE A 311 12.75 17.10 -14.91
C PHE A 311 13.75 16.65 -16.03
N PRO A 312 14.77 15.79 -15.80
CA PRO A 312 15.51 15.18 -16.90
C PRO A 312 14.60 14.32 -17.78
N THR A 313 14.74 14.45 -19.10
CA THR A 313 14.15 13.49 -20.03
C THR A 313 14.85 12.15 -19.85
N ILE A 314 14.09 11.10 -19.59
CA ILE A 314 14.61 9.74 -19.42
C ILE A 314 14.10 8.76 -20.47
N GLY A 315 13.10 9.16 -21.25
CA GLY A 315 12.58 8.36 -22.35
C GLY A 315 11.73 9.15 -23.32
N SER A 316 11.48 8.54 -24.47
CA SER A 316 10.54 9.06 -25.46
C SER A 316 10.01 7.96 -26.37
N VAL A 317 8.77 8.09 -26.82
CA VAL A 317 8.11 7.20 -27.78
C VAL A 317 7.42 8.06 -28.85
N ASP A 318 7.61 7.71 -30.12
CA ASP A 318 6.94 8.39 -31.23
C ASP A 318 5.68 7.64 -31.67
N GLY A 319 4.77 8.35 -32.34
CA GLY A 319 3.58 7.78 -32.98
C GLY A 319 2.36 7.72 -32.09
N ILE A 320 2.44 8.31 -30.89
CA ILE A 320 1.28 8.56 -30.03
C ILE A 320 0.71 9.90 -30.50
N GLY A 321 -0.39 9.84 -31.25
CA GLY A 321 -1.09 11.03 -31.74
C GLY A 321 -1.64 11.89 -30.60
N THR A 322 -2.16 13.07 -30.92
CA THR A 322 -2.71 13.98 -29.92
C THR A 322 -4.13 13.58 -29.52
N PRO A 323 -4.36 13.13 -28.28
CA PRO A 323 -5.66 12.62 -27.87
C PRO A 323 -6.70 13.72 -27.64
N ASP A 324 -7.98 13.36 -27.70
CA ASP A 324 -9.07 14.24 -27.26
C ASP A 324 -9.17 14.30 -25.73
N TRP A 325 -8.79 13.21 -25.07
CA TRP A 325 -8.62 13.10 -23.62
C TRP A 325 -7.63 11.98 -23.29
N ALA A 326 -6.84 12.15 -22.24
CA ALA A 326 -5.91 11.15 -21.74
C ALA A 326 -5.80 11.21 -20.21
N GLY A 327 -5.52 10.06 -19.61
CA GLY A 327 -5.41 9.87 -18.17
C GLY A 327 -4.24 8.95 -17.82
N VAL A 328 -3.71 9.11 -16.62
CA VAL A 328 -2.61 8.33 -16.04
C VAL A 328 -3.15 7.51 -14.88
N GLY A 329 -2.82 6.22 -14.81
CA GLY A 329 -3.31 5.30 -13.77
C GLY A 329 -2.88 3.85 -14.03
N ASP A 330 -2.80 3.00 -13.01
CA ASP A 330 -2.29 1.61 -13.11
C ASP A 330 -3.33 0.64 -13.69
N TYR A 331 -3.55 0.69 -15.01
CA TYR A 331 -4.61 -0.09 -15.68
C TYR A 331 -4.33 -1.59 -15.78
N ASN A 332 -3.09 -2.03 -15.54
CA ASN A 332 -2.69 -3.44 -15.65
C ASN A 332 -2.33 -4.10 -14.31
N HIS A 333 -2.41 -3.33 -13.21
CA HIS A 333 -2.16 -3.74 -11.82
C HIS A 333 -0.73 -4.21 -11.57
N ASP A 334 0.24 -3.68 -12.32
CA ASP A 334 1.66 -4.03 -12.17
C ASP A 334 2.41 -3.16 -11.14
N GLY A 335 1.71 -2.19 -10.55
CA GLY A 335 2.23 -1.25 -9.57
C GLY A 335 2.79 0.03 -10.20
N ARG A 336 2.63 0.23 -11.51
CA ARG A 336 3.04 1.44 -12.21
C ARG A 336 1.84 2.09 -12.87
N ASP A 337 1.76 3.40 -12.76
CA ASP A 337 0.77 4.14 -13.54
C ASP A 337 1.07 3.97 -15.04
N ASP A 338 0.05 3.67 -15.81
CA ASP A 338 0.06 3.47 -17.26
C ASP A 338 -0.58 4.67 -17.97
N LEU A 339 -0.63 4.62 -19.31
CA LEU A 339 -1.37 5.60 -20.10
C LEU A 339 -2.66 5.05 -20.65
N PHE A 340 -3.70 5.87 -20.57
CA PHE A 340 -4.94 5.73 -21.33
C PHE A 340 -5.20 6.97 -22.16
N TRP A 341 -5.71 6.81 -23.38
CA TRP A 341 -6.25 7.94 -24.13
C TRP A 341 -7.38 7.58 -25.10
N TYR A 342 -8.14 8.61 -25.48
CA TYR A 342 -9.33 8.52 -26.34
C TYR A 342 -9.24 9.45 -27.55
N TYR A 343 -9.71 8.94 -28.70
CA TYR A 343 -9.93 9.75 -29.91
C TYR A 343 -11.42 9.81 -30.26
N ALA A 344 -11.97 11.02 -30.32
CA ALA A 344 -13.37 11.25 -30.63
C ALA A 344 -13.70 10.99 -32.11
N GLY A 345 -12.71 11.15 -33.01
CA GLY A 345 -12.91 11.00 -34.45
C GLY A 345 -13.35 9.60 -34.89
N ASP A 346 -12.85 8.55 -34.20
CA ASP A 346 -13.20 7.16 -34.47
C ASP A 346 -13.77 6.41 -33.24
N GLY A 347 -13.84 7.09 -32.09
CA GLY A 347 -14.39 6.56 -30.85
C GLY A 347 -13.53 5.44 -30.27
N THR A 348 -12.21 5.48 -30.48
CA THR A 348 -11.29 4.44 -30.01
C THR A 348 -10.62 4.84 -28.71
N ILE A 349 -10.31 3.82 -27.91
CA ILE A 349 -9.50 3.95 -26.70
C ILE A 349 -8.23 3.17 -26.87
N HIS A 350 -7.17 3.69 -26.26
CA HIS A 350 -5.84 3.13 -26.35
C HIS A 350 -5.23 3.08 -24.96
N THR A 351 -4.44 2.06 -24.70
CA THR A 351 -3.64 1.93 -23.47
C THR A 351 -2.20 1.64 -23.82
N CYS A 352 -1.24 2.05 -22.99
CA CYS A 352 0.14 1.56 -23.03
C CYS A 352 0.65 1.30 -21.62
N ASP A 353 1.39 0.22 -21.46
CA ASP A 353 1.99 -0.17 -20.19
C ASP A 353 3.29 0.62 -19.95
N ALA A 354 3.45 1.19 -18.77
CA ALA A 354 4.71 1.78 -18.35
C ALA A 354 5.78 0.70 -18.11
N ASN A 355 7.04 1.06 -18.35
CA ASN A 355 8.17 0.16 -18.14
C ASN A 355 9.29 0.76 -17.26
N GLY A 356 8.98 1.82 -16.52
CA GLY A 356 9.95 2.64 -15.81
C GLY A 356 10.32 3.90 -16.55
N THR A 357 10.66 3.81 -17.84
CA THR A 357 11.26 4.95 -18.56
C THR A 357 10.45 5.41 -19.75
N THR A 358 9.68 4.52 -20.35
CA THR A 358 8.82 4.78 -21.51
C THR A 358 7.54 3.96 -21.40
N PHE A 359 6.82 3.85 -22.51
CA PHE A 359 5.58 3.09 -22.62
C PHE A 359 5.69 2.03 -23.71
N THR A 360 5.12 0.86 -23.46
CA THR A 360 5.17 -0.32 -24.32
C THR A 360 3.79 -1.00 -24.40
N ASN A 361 3.70 -2.11 -25.15
CA ASN A 361 2.48 -2.92 -25.26
C ASN A 361 1.21 -2.14 -25.62
N CYS A 362 1.34 -1.08 -26.43
CA CYS A 362 0.21 -0.22 -26.72
C CYS A 362 -0.91 -0.98 -27.45
N THR A 363 -2.11 -0.95 -26.90
CA THR A 363 -3.29 -1.59 -27.49
C THR A 363 -4.32 -0.56 -27.92
N MET A 364 -5.11 -0.92 -28.93
CA MET A 364 -6.23 -0.12 -29.43
C MET A 364 -7.48 -0.99 -29.41
N ARG A 365 -8.58 -0.45 -28.90
CA ARG A 365 -9.89 -1.10 -28.92
C ARG A 365 -10.99 -0.10 -29.21
N ARG A 366 -12.14 -0.62 -29.61
CA ARG A 366 -13.34 0.20 -29.74
C ARG A 366 -13.70 0.73 -28.36
N GLY A 367 -13.93 2.04 -28.27
CA GLY A 367 -14.29 2.69 -27.02
C GLY A 367 -15.66 2.25 -26.49
N PRO A 368 -16.03 2.75 -25.31
CA PRO A 368 -17.25 2.38 -24.56
C PRO A 368 -18.58 2.68 -25.27
N GLY A 369 -18.55 3.28 -26.47
CA GLY A 369 -19.75 3.70 -27.19
C GLY A 369 -20.38 4.99 -26.65
N VAL A 370 -19.79 5.57 -25.59
CA VAL A 370 -20.04 6.94 -25.17
C VAL A 370 -19.13 7.89 -25.95
N GLY A 371 -19.65 9.08 -26.31
CA GLY A 371 -18.90 10.06 -27.10
C GLY A 371 -17.79 10.73 -26.29
N LYS A 372 -17.21 11.80 -26.86
CA LYS A 372 -16.21 12.64 -26.17
C LYS A 372 -16.72 13.09 -24.78
N PRO A 373 -15.90 12.98 -23.72
CA PRO A 373 -16.29 13.46 -22.40
C PRO A 373 -16.23 14.99 -22.36
N ASP A 374 -17.13 15.60 -21.59
CA ASP A 374 -17.02 17.01 -21.19
C ASP A 374 -15.93 17.15 -20.10
N TRP A 375 -15.80 16.12 -19.28
CA TRP A 375 -14.76 15.93 -18.28
C TRP A 375 -14.58 14.44 -18.01
N ALA A 376 -13.36 14.03 -17.69
CA ALA A 376 -13.12 12.71 -17.13
C ALA A 376 -11.96 12.77 -16.12
N GLY A 377 -12.00 11.87 -15.14
CA GLY A 377 -10.98 11.71 -14.12
C GLY A 377 -10.70 10.24 -13.83
N VAL A 378 -9.44 9.93 -13.51
CA VAL A 378 -8.96 8.58 -13.17
C VAL A 378 -8.91 8.44 -11.65
N GLY A 379 -9.32 7.29 -11.12
CA GLY A 379 -9.25 6.96 -9.71
C GLY A 379 -9.49 5.47 -9.43
N ASP A 380 -9.38 5.07 -8.17
CA ASP A 380 -9.76 3.74 -7.67
C ASP A 380 -11.20 3.79 -7.16
N PHE A 381 -12.20 3.60 -8.02
CA PHE A 381 -13.59 3.69 -7.59
C PHE A 381 -14.06 2.40 -6.92
N ASP A 382 -13.57 1.23 -7.36
CA ASP A 382 -13.99 -0.08 -6.88
C ASP A 382 -13.33 -0.58 -5.60
N GLY A 383 -12.21 0.04 -5.20
CA GLY A 383 -11.47 -0.17 -3.97
C GLY A 383 -10.53 -1.37 -4.04
N ASP A 384 -10.01 -1.69 -5.22
CA ASP A 384 -9.05 -2.78 -5.42
C ASP A 384 -7.58 -2.38 -5.15
N GLY A 385 -7.35 -1.09 -4.92
CA GLY A 385 -6.06 -0.51 -4.59
C GLY A 385 -5.30 0.07 -5.79
N TYR A 386 -5.92 0.12 -6.97
CA TYR A 386 -5.33 0.62 -8.21
C TYR A 386 -6.17 1.75 -8.82
N ARG A 387 -5.52 2.82 -9.29
CA ARG A 387 -6.21 3.90 -10.02
C ARG A 387 -6.42 3.50 -11.48
N ASP A 388 -7.30 2.55 -11.73
CA ASP A 388 -7.57 2.03 -13.08
C ASP A 388 -9.00 2.30 -13.57
N ASP A 389 -9.81 2.97 -12.76
CA ASP A 389 -11.17 3.34 -13.12
C ASP A 389 -11.26 4.77 -13.66
N ILE A 390 -12.29 5.04 -14.46
CA ILE A 390 -12.52 6.34 -15.06
C ILE A 390 -13.97 6.80 -14.82
N ALA A 391 -14.10 7.99 -14.23
CA ALA A 391 -15.35 8.72 -14.19
C ALA A 391 -15.47 9.52 -15.47
N TRP A 392 -16.41 9.15 -16.34
CA TRP A 392 -16.60 9.72 -17.66
C TRP A 392 -17.86 10.55 -17.71
N HIS A 393 -17.72 11.87 -17.63
CA HIS A 393 -18.85 12.78 -17.65
C HIS A 393 -19.21 13.21 -19.07
N GLN A 394 -20.48 13.05 -19.44
CA GLN A 394 -21.05 13.51 -20.70
C GLN A 394 -22.48 14.04 -20.49
N GLY A 395 -22.68 15.32 -20.78
CA GLY A 395 -23.94 16.02 -20.63
C GLY A 395 -24.35 16.17 -19.17
N SER A 396 -25.20 15.26 -18.69
CA SER A 396 -25.69 15.22 -17.31
C SER A 396 -25.40 13.90 -16.60
N THR A 397 -24.71 13.00 -17.29
CA THR A 397 -24.49 11.62 -16.86
C THR A 397 -23.01 11.39 -16.64
N ILE A 398 -22.67 10.76 -15.52
CA ILE A 398 -21.35 10.20 -15.27
C ILE A 398 -21.44 8.70 -15.49
N PHE A 399 -20.61 8.16 -16.37
CA PHE A 399 -20.39 6.74 -16.53
C PHE A 399 -19.14 6.33 -15.75
N THR A 400 -19.19 5.22 -15.02
CA THR A 400 -18.01 4.63 -14.40
C THR A 400 -17.51 3.53 -15.33
N LEU A 401 -16.25 3.63 -15.75
CA LEU A 401 -15.55 2.62 -16.53
C LEU A 401 -14.51 1.99 -15.62
N SER A 402 -14.43 0.66 -15.60
CA SER A 402 -13.58 -0.02 -14.63
C SER A 402 -12.83 -1.21 -15.22
N GLY A 403 -11.70 -1.52 -14.58
CA GLY A 403 -10.76 -2.58 -14.90
C GLY A 403 -9.93 -2.31 -16.16
N SER A 404 -8.96 -3.19 -16.42
CA SER A 404 -8.09 -3.14 -17.63
C SER A 404 -8.84 -3.04 -18.97
N GLY A 405 -10.08 -3.54 -19.03
CA GLY A 405 -10.96 -3.46 -20.20
C GLY A 405 -11.76 -2.15 -20.33
N LEU A 406 -11.82 -1.35 -19.26
CA LEU A 406 -12.61 -0.12 -19.10
C LEU A 406 -14.06 -0.30 -19.54
N ALA A 407 -14.67 -1.37 -19.03
CA ALA A 407 -16.07 -1.65 -19.27
C ALA A 407 -16.93 -0.70 -18.43
N THR A 408 -18.03 -0.21 -19.00
CA THR A 408 -18.99 0.59 -18.23
C THR A 408 -19.66 -0.28 -17.17
N THR A 409 -19.39 -0.01 -15.90
CA THR A 409 -19.93 -0.74 -14.74
C THR A 409 -21.20 -0.11 -14.21
N GLY A 410 -21.36 1.20 -14.37
CA GLY A 410 -22.56 1.91 -13.95
C GLY A 410 -22.64 3.33 -14.49
N SER A 411 -23.74 4.00 -14.18
CA SER A 411 -23.93 5.41 -14.51
C SER A 411 -24.86 6.10 -13.51
N VAL A 412 -24.59 7.37 -13.24
CA VAL A 412 -25.44 8.24 -12.42
C VAL A 412 -25.75 9.52 -13.18
N ASP A 413 -27.02 9.94 -13.13
CA ASP A 413 -27.45 11.24 -13.63
C ASP A 413 -27.42 12.27 -12.49
N GLY A 414 -27.11 13.52 -12.79
CA GLY A 414 -27.52 14.63 -11.92
C GLY A 414 -26.50 15.63 -11.40
N PRO A 415 -25.18 15.58 -11.67
CA PRO A 415 -24.31 16.65 -11.23
C PRO A 415 -24.19 17.81 -12.24
N GLY A 416 -24.85 17.80 -13.40
CA GLY A 416 -24.83 18.95 -14.33
C GLY A 416 -23.43 19.15 -14.95
N THR A 417 -22.99 20.38 -15.22
CA THR A 417 -21.63 20.62 -15.75
C THR A 417 -20.83 21.44 -14.74
N PRO A 418 -19.74 20.90 -14.17
CA PRO A 418 -18.93 21.63 -13.21
C PRO A 418 -18.01 22.61 -13.95
N THR A 419 -17.58 23.65 -13.25
CA THR A 419 -16.43 24.47 -13.70
C THR A 419 -15.09 23.79 -13.44
N TRP A 420 -15.02 22.96 -12.40
CA TRP A 420 -13.86 22.12 -12.10
C TRP A 420 -14.33 20.87 -11.36
N ALA A 421 -13.66 19.74 -11.58
CA ALA A 421 -13.89 18.51 -10.84
C ALA A 421 -12.56 17.81 -10.53
N GLY A 422 -12.52 17.16 -9.38
CA GLY A 422 -11.40 16.39 -8.84
C GLY A 422 -11.83 14.98 -8.43
N VAL A 423 -10.87 14.06 -8.48
CA VAL A 423 -11.01 12.65 -8.06
C VAL A 423 -9.99 12.36 -6.97
N GLY A 424 -10.45 11.77 -5.86
CA GLY A 424 -9.62 11.42 -4.71
C GLY A 424 -10.44 10.87 -3.54
N ASP A 425 -9.84 10.07 -2.65
CA ASP A 425 -10.50 9.46 -1.50
C ASP A 425 -10.80 10.47 -0.39
N TYR A 426 -11.83 11.30 -0.57
CA TYR A 426 -12.20 12.33 0.40
C TYR A 426 -12.81 11.75 1.70
N THR A 427 -13.29 10.51 1.68
CA THR A 427 -13.96 9.87 2.82
C THR A 427 -13.08 8.93 3.63
N HIS A 428 -11.88 8.64 3.15
CA HIS A 428 -10.89 7.71 3.73
C HIS A 428 -11.42 6.28 3.84
N ASP A 429 -12.28 5.87 2.90
CA ASP A 429 -12.88 4.53 2.89
C ASP A 429 -12.16 3.54 1.97
N GLY A 430 -11.08 3.99 1.33
CA GLY A 430 -10.27 3.22 0.38
C GLY A 430 -10.81 3.27 -1.04
N ARG A 431 -11.72 4.19 -1.37
CA ARG A 431 -12.23 4.43 -2.72
C ARG A 431 -12.10 5.91 -3.05
N ASP A 432 -11.67 6.21 -4.26
CA ASP A 432 -11.70 7.57 -4.75
C ASP A 432 -13.14 8.06 -4.92
N ASP A 433 -13.37 9.32 -4.57
CA ASP A 433 -14.65 10.00 -4.60
C ASP A 433 -14.64 11.13 -5.64
N LEU A 434 -15.80 11.74 -5.89
CA LEU A 434 -15.90 12.90 -6.78
C LEU A 434 -16.07 14.20 -6.01
N PHE A 435 -15.28 15.21 -6.40
CA PHE A 435 -15.45 16.59 -5.99
C PHE A 435 -15.81 17.46 -7.20
N TRP A 436 -16.86 18.26 -7.09
CA TRP A 436 -17.35 19.12 -8.17
C TRP A 436 -17.57 20.55 -7.69
N PHE A 437 -17.04 21.53 -8.41
CA PHE A 437 -17.23 22.95 -8.14
C PHE A 437 -18.00 23.67 -9.25
N TYR A 438 -18.96 24.49 -8.88
CA TYR A 438 -19.85 25.20 -9.80
C TYR A 438 -19.63 26.72 -9.81
N PRO A 439 -20.04 27.42 -10.89
CA PRO A 439 -19.91 28.87 -11.00
C PRO A 439 -20.54 29.70 -9.87
N ASP A 440 -21.57 29.17 -9.19
CA ASP A 440 -22.23 29.84 -8.07
C ASP A 440 -21.47 29.69 -6.74
N GLY A 441 -20.31 29.04 -6.77
CA GLY A 441 -19.45 28.79 -5.62
C GLY A 441 -19.92 27.63 -4.75
N THR A 442 -20.82 26.78 -5.26
CA THR A 442 -21.24 25.56 -4.56
C THR A 442 -20.34 24.39 -4.90
N ILE A 443 -20.25 23.45 -3.96
CA ILE A 443 -19.45 22.23 -4.08
C ILE A 443 -20.36 21.05 -3.89
N HIS A 444 -20.23 20.05 -4.76
CA HIS A 444 -20.83 18.74 -4.61
C HIS A 444 -19.72 17.71 -4.35
N THR A 445 -19.85 16.92 -3.29
CA THR A 445 -19.03 15.72 -3.08
C THR A 445 -19.92 14.50 -3.22
N CYS A 446 -19.52 13.50 -4.00
CA CYS A 446 -20.25 12.25 -4.18
C CYS A 446 -19.34 11.07 -3.87
N GLU A 447 -19.84 10.16 -3.05
CA GLU A 447 -19.10 8.98 -2.57
C GLU A 447 -19.14 7.87 -3.61
N SER A 448 -18.03 7.19 -3.87
CA SER A 448 -18.04 5.99 -4.70
C SER A 448 -18.73 4.83 -3.97
N ASN A 449 -19.40 3.97 -4.73
CA ASN A 449 -19.87 2.67 -4.26
C ASN A 449 -19.28 1.49 -5.05
N GLY A 450 -18.23 1.76 -5.84
CA GLY A 450 -17.50 0.79 -6.67
C GLY A 450 -18.11 0.42 -8.01
N SER A 451 -19.26 0.99 -8.35
CA SER A 451 -19.79 0.87 -9.70
C SER A 451 -20.41 2.17 -10.21
N THR A 452 -20.70 3.09 -9.30
CA THR A 452 -21.18 4.43 -9.57
C THR A 452 -20.95 5.32 -8.34
N PHE A 453 -21.55 6.51 -8.32
CA PHE A 453 -21.44 7.48 -7.24
C PHE A 453 -22.80 7.70 -6.56
N ALA A 454 -22.78 7.86 -5.24
CA ALA A 454 -23.94 8.01 -4.39
C ALA A 454 -23.70 9.05 -3.29
N ASN A 455 -24.69 9.23 -2.39
CA ASN A 455 -24.58 10.09 -1.21
C ASN A 455 -24.09 11.52 -1.46
N CYS A 456 -24.43 12.09 -2.62
CA CYS A 456 -23.95 13.40 -3.00
C CYS A 456 -24.39 14.49 -2.01
N THR A 457 -23.43 15.21 -1.43
CA THR A 457 -23.69 16.34 -0.54
C THR A 457 -23.38 17.66 -1.21
N MET A 458 -24.28 18.64 -1.08
CA MET A 458 -24.11 19.99 -1.59
C MET A 458 -23.79 20.95 -0.45
N ARG A 459 -22.74 21.76 -0.61
CA ARG A 459 -22.32 22.76 0.38
C ARG A 459 -21.90 24.05 -0.30
N ARG A 460 -21.86 25.13 0.47
CA ARG A 460 -21.23 26.37 0.02
C ARG A 460 -19.72 26.19 0.08
N GLY A 461 -19.02 26.51 -1.01
CA GLY A 461 -17.57 26.44 -1.07
C GLY A 461 -16.89 27.52 -0.23
N PRO A 462 -15.54 27.59 -0.28
CA PRO A 462 -14.71 28.41 0.61
C PRO A 462 -14.86 29.94 0.39
N GLY A 463 -15.77 30.38 -0.48
CA GLY A 463 -15.92 31.79 -0.85
C GLY A 463 -14.82 32.30 -1.78
N ILE A 464 -13.96 31.40 -2.24
CA ILE A 464 -12.96 31.60 -3.28
C ILE A 464 -13.63 31.27 -4.62
N GLY A 465 -13.45 32.10 -5.64
CA GLY A 465 -14.09 31.92 -6.94
C GLY A 465 -13.56 30.69 -7.69
N THR A 466 -13.95 30.55 -8.96
CA THR A 466 -13.43 29.51 -9.86
C THR A 466 -11.89 29.51 -9.89
N PRO A 467 -11.24 28.34 -9.82
CA PRO A 467 -9.79 28.26 -9.87
C PRO A 467 -9.29 28.55 -11.29
N ASP A 468 -8.14 29.20 -11.40
CA ASP A 468 -7.38 29.27 -12.65
C ASP A 468 -6.73 27.92 -12.96
N TRP A 469 -6.38 27.18 -11.91
CA TRP A 469 -5.95 25.78 -11.94
C TRP A 469 -6.24 25.12 -10.58
N ALA A 470 -6.55 23.83 -10.56
CA ALA A 470 -6.60 23.06 -9.33
C ALA A 470 -6.21 21.60 -9.56
N GLY A 471 -5.64 20.96 -8.52
CA GLY A 471 -5.19 19.58 -8.54
C GLY A 471 -5.38 18.91 -7.19
N VAL A 472 -5.61 17.60 -7.22
CA VAL A 472 -5.85 16.74 -6.05
C VAL A 472 -4.58 15.94 -5.76
N GLY A 473 -4.20 15.80 -4.49
CA GLY A 473 -3.05 15.03 -4.04
C GLY A 473 -3.10 14.70 -2.56
N ASP A 474 -2.12 13.96 -2.07
CA ASP A 474 -1.84 13.74 -0.65
C ASP A 474 -0.75 14.72 -0.21
N PHE A 475 -1.12 15.95 0.15
CA PHE A 475 -0.13 16.96 0.54
C PHE A 475 0.32 16.77 1.99
N ASP A 476 -0.54 16.22 2.84
CA ASP A 476 -0.31 16.09 4.28
C ASP A 476 0.34 14.77 4.74
N ALA A 477 0.48 13.81 3.83
CA ALA A 477 1.03 12.46 3.99
C ALA A 477 0.24 11.58 4.96
N ASP A 478 -1.09 11.72 4.96
CA ASP A 478 -1.98 10.83 5.72
C ASP A 478 -2.32 9.52 4.98
N GLY A 479 -1.92 9.41 3.72
CA GLY A 479 -2.09 8.24 2.87
C GLY A 479 -3.31 8.30 1.95
N TYR A 480 -4.04 9.42 1.92
CA TYR A 480 -5.22 9.61 1.10
C TYR A 480 -5.04 10.80 0.15
N ARG A 481 -5.50 10.66 -1.10
CA ARG A 481 -5.50 11.78 -2.06
C ARG A 481 -6.74 12.64 -1.88
N ASP A 482 -6.86 13.30 -0.73
CA ASP A 482 -8.05 14.08 -0.37
C ASP A 482 -7.80 15.59 -0.26
N ASP A 483 -6.54 16.01 -0.44
CA ASP A 483 -6.19 17.41 -0.42
C ASP A 483 -6.32 18.06 -1.81
N ILE A 484 -6.61 19.37 -1.83
CA ILE A 484 -6.77 20.14 -3.06
C ILE A 484 -5.89 21.38 -3.02
N ALA A 485 -5.03 21.51 -4.03
CA ALA A 485 -4.30 22.74 -4.32
C ALA A 485 -5.15 23.57 -5.30
N TRP A 486 -5.47 24.79 -4.90
CA TRP A 486 -6.40 25.67 -5.60
C TRP A 486 -5.74 26.98 -5.96
N HIS A 487 -5.36 27.12 -7.23
CA HIS A 487 -4.75 28.34 -7.73
C HIS A 487 -5.81 29.34 -8.18
N GLN A 488 -5.72 30.57 -7.67
CA GLN A 488 -6.53 31.70 -8.11
C GLN A 488 -5.71 32.99 -8.03
N GLY A 489 -5.58 33.68 -9.16
CA GLY A 489 -4.78 34.88 -9.28
C GLY A 489 -3.30 34.59 -9.07
N SER A 490 -2.74 35.08 -7.97
CA SER A 490 -1.34 34.85 -7.59
C SER A 490 -1.16 33.84 -6.45
N ALA A 491 -2.27 33.31 -5.91
CA ALA A 491 -2.24 32.47 -4.72
C ALA A 491 -2.58 31.01 -5.06
N VAL A 492 -1.92 30.08 -4.36
CA VAL A 492 -2.35 28.68 -4.23
C VAL A 492 -2.86 28.49 -2.81
N PHE A 493 -4.11 28.07 -2.67
CA PHE A 493 -4.72 27.68 -1.40
C PHE A 493 -4.70 26.16 -1.28
N THR A 494 -4.41 25.63 -0.09
CA THR A 494 -4.52 24.20 0.19
C THR A 494 -5.78 23.95 1.02
N PHE A 495 -6.57 22.97 0.61
CA PHE A 495 -7.72 22.45 1.32
C PHE A 495 -7.47 20.98 1.66
N SER A 496 -7.97 20.52 2.80
CA SER A 496 -7.87 19.12 3.23
C SER A 496 -9.23 18.53 3.57
N GLY A 497 -9.43 17.28 3.17
CA GLY A 497 -10.61 16.44 3.37
C GLY A 497 -11.95 17.05 2.96
N THR A 498 -13.04 16.39 3.34
CA THR A 498 -14.42 16.86 3.06
C THR A 498 -14.82 18.16 3.76
N GLY A 499 -14.03 18.61 4.74
CA GLY A 499 -14.24 19.86 5.47
C GLY A 499 -13.84 21.09 4.66
N LEU A 500 -12.87 20.96 3.75
CA LEU A 500 -12.43 21.97 2.78
C LEU A 500 -12.16 23.35 3.39
N ALA A 501 -11.70 23.36 4.64
CA ALA A 501 -11.17 24.57 5.24
C ALA A 501 -9.84 24.89 4.56
N THR A 502 -9.59 26.15 4.22
CA THR A 502 -8.26 26.58 3.81
C THR A 502 -7.31 26.32 4.99
N ILE A 503 -6.40 25.36 4.83
CA ILE A 503 -5.40 25.01 5.84
C ILE A 503 -4.10 25.80 5.67
N GLY A 504 -3.87 26.33 4.47
CA GLY A 504 -2.80 27.27 4.21
C GLY A 504 -2.87 27.86 2.80
N SER A 505 -1.95 28.77 2.53
CA SER A 505 -1.82 29.42 1.23
C SER A 505 -0.41 29.92 0.99
N VAL A 506 0.00 29.96 -0.27
CA VAL A 506 1.21 30.65 -0.74
C VAL A 506 0.82 31.65 -1.82
N ASP A 507 1.45 32.82 -1.83
CA ASP A 507 1.18 33.90 -2.78
C ASP A 507 2.43 34.20 -3.62
N GLY A 508 2.25 34.94 -4.72
CA GLY A 508 3.31 35.27 -5.68
C GLY A 508 3.59 34.16 -6.70
N ILE A 509 2.67 33.21 -6.86
CA ILE A 509 2.74 32.12 -7.84
C ILE A 509 1.92 32.51 -9.07
N GLY A 510 2.59 32.65 -10.21
CA GLY A 510 1.92 32.99 -11.48
C GLY A 510 1.03 31.85 -11.99
N THR A 511 0.13 32.18 -12.91
CA THR A 511 -0.71 31.17 -13.58
C THR A 511 0.15 30.30 -14.51
N PRO A 512 0.19 28.98 -14.31
CA PRO A 512 0.97 28.09 -15.14
C PRO A 512 0.30 27.88 -16.51
N THR A 513 1.10 27.53 -17.52
CA THR A 513 0.57 26.97 -18.78
C THR A 513 0.18 25.51 -18.60
N TRP A 514 0.95 24.78 -17.79
CA TRP A 514 0.62 23.43 -17.33
C TRP A 514 1.12 23.27 -15.91
N ALA A 515 0.38 22.54 -15.09
CA ALA A 515 0.79 22.20 -13.74
C ALA A 515 0.43 20.76 -13.41
N GLY A 516 1.23 20.16 -12.54
CA GLY A 516 1.14 18.77 -12.12
C GLY A 516 1.27 18.61 -10.61
N VAL A 517 0.62 17.56 -10.09
CA VAL A 517 0.68 17.12 -8.70
C VAL A 517 1.34 15.74 -8.65
N GLY A 518 2.26 15.52 -7.72
CA GLY A 518 2.87 14.21 -7.44
C GLY A 518 4.08 14.31 -6.53
N ASP A 519 4.45 13.24 -5.85
CA ASP A 519 5.64 13.19 -4.98
C ASP A 519 6.95 13.14 -5.80
N TYR A 520 7.41 14.32 -6.23
CA TYR A 520 8.60 14.47 -7.10
C TYR A 520 9.93 14.44 -6.35
N ASN A 521 9.89 14.54 -5.02
CA ASN A 521 11.06 14.57 -4.15
C ASN A 521 11.20 13.27 -3.31
N HIS A 522 10.18 12.42 -3.33
CA HIS A 522 10.06 11.13 -2.65
C HIS A 522 10.07 11.23 -1.12
N ASP A 523 9.48 12.28 -0.56
CA ASP A 523 9.33 12.48 0.88
C ASP A 523 8.02 11.93 1.45
N GLY A 524 7.13 11.42 0.59
CA GLY A 524 5.82 10.87 0.93
C GLY A 524 4.70 11.90 0.88
N ARG A 525 4.96 13.14 0.46
CA ARG A 525 3.94 14.16 0.18
C ARG A 525 3.93 14.46 -1.31
N ASP A 526 2.74 14.66 -1.87
CA ASP A 526 2.62 15.19 -3.20
C ASP A 526 3.14 16.64 -3.26
N ASP A 527 3.87 16.95 -4.33
CA ASP A 527 4.45 18.25 -4.61
C ASP A 527 3.79 18.90 -5.83
N LEU A 528 4.19 20.13 -6.14
CA LEU A 528 3.72 20.90 -7.30
C LEU A 528 4.81 21.13 -8.34
N ILE A 529 4.50 20.93 -9.63
CA ILE A 529 5.34 21.38 -10.77
C ILE A 529 4.57 22.33 -11.68
N TRP A 530 5.08 23.54 -11.86
CA TRP A 530 4.49 24.64 -12.64
C TRP A 530 5.35 24.88 -13.88
N TYR A 531 4.76 24.73 -15.06
CA TYR A 531 5.41 25.06 -16.32
C TYR A 531 4.85 26.36 -16.91
N TYR A 532 5.75 27.30 -17.21
CA TYR A 532 5.42 28.56 -17.87
C TYR A 532 5.87 28.51 -19.33
N GLY A 533 4.91 28.40 -20.26
CA GLY A 533 5.19 28.29 -21.69
C GLY A 533 5.77 29.57 -22.31
N ALA A 534 5.54 30.74 -21.70
CA ALA A 534 5.99 32.03 -22.22
C ALA A 534 7.52 32.19 -22.21
N ASP A 535 8.18 31.66 -21.17
CA ASP A 535 9.64 31.68 -21.02
C ASP A 535 10.26 30.28 -20.98
N GLY A 536 9.43 29.24 -21.03
CA GLY A 536 9.83 27.84 -21.04
C GLY A 536 10.46 27.39 -19.73
N THR A 537 10.02 27.94 -18.59
CA THR A 537 10.59 27.65 -17.26
C THR A 537 9.71 26.68 -16.47
N LEU A 538 10.35 25.92 -15.58
CA LEU A 538 9.70 25.00 -14.63
C LEU A 538 9.95 25.50 -13.21
N HIS A 539 8.91 25.49 -12.39
CA HIS A 539 8.94 25.86 -10.99
C HIS A 539 8.43 24.69 -10.15
N THR A 540 9.22 24.18 -9.21
CA THR A 540 8.79 23.11 -8.30
C THR A 540 8.51 23.68 -6.92
N GLY A 541 7.36 23.38 -6.32
CA GLY A 541 7.02 23.78 -4.95
C GLY A 541 6.85 22.54 -4.08
N GLU A 542 7.66 22.43 -3.02
CA GLU A 542 7.65 21.30 -2.10
C GLU A 542 6.52 21.45 -1.07
N SER A 543 5.72 20.41 -0.87
CA SER A 543 4.65 20.42 0.12
C SER A 543 5.19 20.48 1.55
N THR A 544 4.45 21.17 2.41
CA THR A 544 4.70 21.23 3.86
C THR A 544 3.55 20.61 4.66
N GLY A 545 2.59 19.97 3.98
CA GLY A 545 1.34 19.47 4.54
C GLY A 545 0.20 20.47 4.63
N THR A 546 0.49 21.77 4.59
CA THR A 546 -0.55 22.81 4.65
C THR A 546 -0.39 23.91 3.62
N THR A 547 0.79 23.99 2.99
CA THR A 547 1.13 24.96 1.94
C THR A 547 2.35 24.44 1.17
N PHE A 548 2.86 25.22 0.22
CA PHE A 548 4.01 24.88 -0.61
C PHE A 548 5.17 25.85 -0.41
N SER A 549 6.39 25.32 -0.32
CA SER A 549 7.61 26.06 -0.04
C SER A 549 8.75 25.67 -1.00
N ASN A 550 9.96 26.19 -0.75
CA ASN A 550 11.17 25.85 -1.51
C ASN A 550 11.02 25.94 -3.04
N TRP A 551 10.32 26.97 -3.51
CA TRP A 551 10.06 27.15 -4.94
C TRP A 551 11.36 27.24 -5.75
N THR A 552 11.69 26.19 -6.51
CA THR A 552 12.90 26.17 -7.36
C THR A 552 12.56 26.41 -8.82
N MET A 553 13.18 27.42 -9.41
CA MET A 553 13.06 27.73 -10.84
C MET A 553 14.17 27.03 -11.63
N ARG A 554 13.79 26.42 -12.75
CA ARG A 554 14.68 25.72 -13.68
C ARG A 554 14.29 26.05 -15.12
N ARG A 555 15.22 25.81 -16.04
CA ARG A 555 14.88 25.80 -17.46
C ARG A 555 14.04 24.55 -17.73
N GLY A 556 12.91 24.74 -18.38
CA GLY A 556 12.07 23.64 -18.85
C GLY A 556 12.74 22.82 -19.96
N PRO A 557 12.05 21.79 -20.47
CA PRO A 557 12.68 20.76 -21.29
C PRO A 557 13.09 21.22 -22.70
N GLY A 558 12.79 22.47 -23.08
CA GLY A 558 13.13 23.03 -24.40
C GLY A 558 12.29 22.44 -25.55
N ILE A 559 11.32 21.58 -25.23
CA ILE A 559 10.38 20.96 -26.17
C ILE A 559 9.01 21.65 -26.13
N GLY A 560 8.95 22.96 -25.83
CA GLY A 560 7.70 23.74 -25.88
C GLY A 560 6.55 23.25 -24.97
N VAL A 561 5.36 23.81 -25.22
CA VAL A 561 4.14 23.53 -24.45
C VAL A 561 3.58 22.15 -24.82
N PRO A 562 3.16 21.31 -23.85
CA PRO A 562 2.59 20.00 -24.15
C PRO A 562 1.20 20.18 -24.77
N ALA A 563 0.87 19.31 -25.73
CA ALA A 563 -0.52 19.12 -26.14
C ALA A 563 -1.34 18.42 -25.05
N TRP A 564 -0.70 17.55 -24.29
CA TRP A 564 -1.19 16.96 -23.05
C TRP A 564 0.00 16.56 -22.19
N ALA A 565 -0.13 16.66 -20.87
CA ALA A 565 0.83 16.09 -19.94
C ALA A 565 0.11 15.60 -18.68
N GLY A 566 0.57 14.46 -18.17
CA GLY A 566 0.03 13.79 -17.00
C GLY A 566 1.14 13.37 -16.05
N THR A 567 0.79 13.27 -14.77
CA THR A 567 1.70 12.92 -13.67
C THR A 567 1.30 11.57 -13.13
N GLY A 568 2.27 10.78 -12.68
CA GLY A 568 2.05 9.46 -12.11
C GLY A 568 3.35 8.71 -11.91
N THR A 569 3.28 7.56 -11.26
CA THR A 569 4.44 6.75 -10.90
C THR A 569 4.68 5.69 -11.96
N PHE A 570 5.47 6.01 -12.99
CA PHE A 570 5.65 5.12 -14.14
C PHE A 570 6.66 3.98 -13.94
N HIS A 571 7.12 3.69 -12.70
CA HIS A 571 8.40 2.99 -12.48
C HIS A 571 8.52 1.91 -11.43
#